data_AF-A0A3C0Q4H6-F1
#
_entry.id   AF-A0A3C0Q4H6-F1
#
_cell.length_a   1.000
_cell.length_b   1.000
_cell.length_c   1.000
_cell.angle_alpha   90.00
_cell.angle_beta   90.00
_cell.angle_gamma   90.00
#
_symmetry.space_group_name_H-M   'P 1'
#
loop_
_entity.id
_entity.type
_entity.pdbx_description
1 polymer ?
#
loop_
_entity_poly.entity_id
_entity_poly.type
_entity_poly.pdbx_seq_one_letter_code
_entity_poly.pdbx_strand_id
1 'polypeptide(L)'
;AFDPVSAANFTFGFAGDDLSSFVSALSRFGTVHALASPRLSVLNNQSAVLNVARNQVYFEIDVTTTPSSTTGGQPTTTYDTTAKTVPEGVMINVLPSIDLDRRTISMQVRPTITKIEDFVSDPVIGLNGGTIESRIPVMNVQEADSVLNMKDKQMMVMGGLLQDASKSSQEGIPVASEVPVFGGLFRNQGDKVSKKELVVFIKATILDNASDSIHQTDKDLYRVFAQDRRPDKL
;
A
#
# COMPACT_ATOMS: atom_id res chain seq x y z
N ALA A 1 18.57 -66.97 -8.47
CA ALA A 1 19.64 -66.13 -7.92
C ALA A 1 19.39 -64.72 -8.40
N PHE A 2 19.01 -63.83 -7.49
CA PHE A 2 18.85 -62.39 -7.74
C PHE A 2 19.41 -61.66 -6.52
N ASP A 3 20.45 -60.86 -6.74
CA ASP A 3 21.07 -59.98 -5.74
C ASP A 3 20.15 -58.81 -5.37
N PRO A 4 20.12 -58.36 -4.11
CA PRO A 4 19.49 -57.10 -3.74
C PRO A 4 20.43 -55.92 -4.02
N VAL A 5 19.95 -54.96 -4.83
CA VAL A 5 20.60 -53.65 -5.05
C VAL A 5 20.54 -52.85 -3.74
N SER A 6 21.69 -52.30 -3.33
CA SER A 6 21.87 -51.55 -2.09
C SER A 6 20.91 -50.36 -1.99
N ALA A 7 20.07 -50.34 -0.95
CA ALA A 7 19.37 -49.14 -0.53
C ALA A 7 20.39 -48.17 0.07
N ALA A 8 20.76 -47.14 -0.68
CA ALA A 8 21.48 -45.99 -0.13
C ALA A 8 20.53 -45.25 0.80
N ASN A 9 20.64 -45.54 2.10
CA ASN A 9 19.97 -44.76 3.15
C ASN A 9 20.57 -43.36 3.17
N PHE A 10 19.87 -42.40 2.57
CA PHE A 10 20.13 -40.98 2.79
C PHE A 10 19.69 -40.62 4.22
N THR A 11 20.60 -40.80 5.17
CA THR A 11 20.42 -40.28 6.53
C THR A 11 20.86 -38.82 6.56
N PHE A 12 19.90 -37.91 6.52
CA PHE A 12 20.14 -36.50 6.88
C PHE A 12 20.32 -36.40 8.39
N GLY A 13 21.57 -36.42 8.85
CA GLY A 13 21.94 -36.06 10.22
C GLY A 13 22.11 -34.54 10.31
N PHE A 14 21.28 -33.88 11.11
CA PHE A 14 21.41 -32.46 11.42
C PHE A 14 22.22 -32.31 12.72
N ALA A 15 23.43 -31.75 12.61
CA ALA A 15 24.23 -31.27 13.74
C ALA A 15 23.99 -29.76 13.89
N GLY A 16 23.79 -29.31 15.13
CA GLY A 16 23.17 -28.03 15.47
C GLY A 16 23.88 -26.76 14.98
N ASP A 17 23.03 -25.83 14.51
CA ASP A 17 22.96 -24.35 14.72
C ASP A 17 21.78 -23.78 13.87
N ASP A 18 21.21 -24.63 13.01
CA ASP A 18 20.17 -24.34 12.03
C ASP A 18 18.74 -24.15 12.57
N LEU A 19 18.52 -24.19 13.89
CA LEU A 19 17.19 -23.83 14.41
C LEU A 19 16.88 -22.37 14.09
N SER A 20 17.90 -21.51 14.08
CA SER A 20 17.78 -20.10 13.70
C SER A 20 17.48 -19.91 12.21
N SER A 21 18.05 -20.76 11.33
CA SER A 21 17.83 -20.71 9.88
C SER A 21 16.45 -21.26 9.50
N PHE A 22 16.00 -22.33 10.16
CA PHE A 22 14.64 -22.86 10.02
C PHE A 22 13.58 -21.90 10.58
N VAL A 23 13.84 -21.25 11.72
CA VAL A 23 12.95 -20.23 12.30
C VAL A 23 12.91 -18.97 11.43
N SER A 24 14.02 -18.57 10.80
CA SER A 24 14.08 -17.45 9.85
C SER A 24 13.40 -17.77 8.50
N ALA A 25 13.37 -19.05 8.11
CA ALA A 25 12.57 -19.51 6.97
C ALA A 25 11.06 -19.50 7.30
N LEU A 26 10.69 -19.85 8.54
CA LEU A 26 9.31 -19.89 9.01
C LEU A 26 8.75 -18.50 9.36
N SER A 27 9.59 -17.52 9.71
CA SER A 27 9.15 -16.16 10.07
C SER A 27 8.68 -15.31 8.88
N ARG A 28 8.60 -15.88 7.67
CA ARG A 28 8.05 -15.24 6.46
C ARG A 28 6.51 -15.34 6.35
N PHE A 29 5.80 -15.71 7.42
CA PHE A 29 4.34 -15.65 7.41
C PHE A 29 3.83 -14.20 7.51
N GLY A 30 2.86 -13.89 6.66
CA GLY A 30 2.49 -12.53 6.24
C GLY A 30 2.09 -11.59 7.37
N THR A 31 2.59 -10.36 7.30
CA THR A 31 2.22 -9.27 8.21
C THR A 31 0.95 -8.58 7.73
N VAL A 32 -0.14 -8.71 8.49
CA VAL A 32 -1.39 -7.99 8.23
C VAL A 32 -1.22 -6.53 8.65
N HIS A 33 -1.36 -5.60 7.71
CA HIS A 33 -1.36 -4.15 7.99
C HIS A 33 -2.75 -3.58 7.69
N ALA A 34 -3.41 -3.02 8.70
CA ALA A 34 -4.65 -2.26 8.49
C ALA A 34 -4.31 -0.90 7.86
N LEU A 35 -4.84 -0.62 6.67
CA LEU A 35 -4.48 0.57 5.90
C LEU A 35 -5.19 1.84 6.40
N ALA A 36 -6.48 1.74 6.77
CA ALA A 36 -7.27 2.85 7.34
C ALA A 36 -8.60 2.35 7.93
N SER A 37 -9.12 3.04 8.95
CA SER A 37 -10.47 2.81 9.51
C SER A 37 -11.29 4.12 9.49
N PRO A 38 -11.65 4.62 8.30
CA PRO A 38 -12.43 5.85 8.18
C PRO A 38 -13.84 5.66 8.76
N ARG A 39 -14.36 6.72 9.40
CA ARG A 39 -15.71 6.74 9.99
C ARG A 39 -16.43 7.99 9.55
N LEU A 40 -17.69 7.84 9.11
CA LEU A 40 -18.53 8.92 8.63
C LEU A 40 -19.95 8.73 9.16
N SER A 41 -20.51 9.76 9.78
CA SER A 41 -21.91 9.80 10.20
C SER A 41 -22.74 10.53 9.15
N VAL A 42 -23.85 9.95 8.73
CA VAL A 42 -24.65 10.45 7.60
C VAL A 42 -26.13 10.35 7.94
N LEU A 43 -26.93 11.27 7.41
CA LEU A 43 -28.39 11.24 7.52
C LEU A 43 -29.00 10.20 6.56
N ASN A 44 -30.18 9.70 6.92
CA ASN A 44 -30.93 8.79 6.06
C ASN A 44 -31.26 9.47 4.70
N ASN A 45 -31.05 8.75 3.60
CA ASN A 45 -31.26 9.19 2.23
C ASN A 45 -30.44 10.42 1.81
N GLN A 46 -29.34 10.73 2.53
CA GLN A 46 -28.46 11.83 2.19
C GLN A 46 -27.10 11.28 1.74
N SER A 47 -26.63 11.71 0.56
CA SER A 47 -25.27 11.37 0.13
C SER A 47 -24.25 12.16 0.94
N ALA A 48 -23.16 11.49 1.33
CA ALA A 48 -22.03 12.11 1.98
C ALA A 48 -20.71 11.56 1.42
N VAL A 49 -19.70 12.43 1.45
CA VAL A 49 -18.34 12.12 0.99
C VAL A 49 -17.37 12.39 2.11
N LEU A 50 -16.49 11.42 2.37
CA LEU A 50 -15.33 11.56 3.23
C LEU A 50 -14.07 11.41 2.39
N ASN A 51 -13.20 12.42 2.40
CA ASN A 51 -11.89 12.38 1.75
C ASN A 51 -10.80 12.53 2.81
N VAL A 52 -10.00 11.48 3.01
CA VAL A 52 -8.85 11.46 3.90
C VAL A 52 -7.63 11.14 3.07
N ALA A 53 -7.03 12.18 2.50
CA ALA A 53 -5.84 12.08 1.66
C ALA A 53 -4.72 12.98 2.16
N ARG A 54 -3.47 12.52 1.97
CA ARG A 54 -2.26 13.29 2.11
C ARG A 54 -1.73 13.59 0.71
N ASN A 55 -1.50 14.86 0.41
CA ASN A 55 -0.96 15.24 -0.89
C ASN A 55 0.56 15.10 -0.85
N GLN A 56 1.09 14.13 -1.60
CA GLN A 56 2.52 13.99 -1.82
C GLN A 56 2.95 14.94 -2.93
N VAL A 57 3.95 15.77 -2.64
CA VAL A 57 4.54 16.69 -3.63
C VAL A 57 5.61 15.94 -4.42
N TYR A 58 5.61 16.13 -5.74
CA TYR A 58 6.69 15.75 -6.64
C TYR A 58 6.97 16.89 -7.62
N PHE A 59 8.14 16.87 -8.26
CA PHE A 59 8.58 17.93 -9.15
C PHE A 59 8.69 17.38 -10.57
N GLU A 60 8.08 18.06 -11.52
CA GLU A 60 8.32 17.86 -12.94
C GLU A 60 9.41 18.85 -13.37
N ILE A 61 10.38 18.36 -14.13
CA ILE A 61 11.56 19.14 -14.52
C ILE A 61 11.61 19.18 -16.05
N ASP A 62 11.39 20.36 -16.61
CA ASP A 62 11.53 20.61 -18.05
C ASP A 62 12.94 21.09 -18.33
N VAL A 63 13.62 20.42 -19.28
CA VAL A 63 15.01 20.73 -19.65
C VAL A 63 15.01 21.33 -21.05
N THR A 64 15.35 22.62 -21.15
CA THR A 64 15.51 23.30 -22.44
C THR A 64 16.98 23.60 -22.66
N THR A 65 17.58 22.99 -23.69
CA THR A 65 18.95 23.32 -24.11
C THR A 65 18.89 24.28 -25.28
N THR A 66 19.35 25.51 -25.05
CA THR A 66 19.47 26.53 -26.09
C THR A 66 20.87 26.48 -26.70
N PRO A 67 21.00 26.20 -28.00
CA PRO A 67 22.30 26.18 -28.67
C PRO A 67 22.89 27.59 -28.68
N SER A 68 24.20 27.69 -28.47
CA SER A 68 24.91 28.97 -28.56
C SER A 68 24.83 29.54 -29.97
N SER A 69 24.52 30.84 -30.07
CA SER A 69 24.52 31.59 -31.33
C SER A 69 25.92 32.04 -31.79
N THR A 70 26.96 31.75 -31.00
CA THR A 70 28.36 32.10 -31.28
C THR A 70 29.20 30.88 -31.58
N THR A 71 30.07 30.97 -32.60
CA THR A 71 31.02 29.91 -32.98
C THR A 71 31.96 29.62 -31.80
N GLY A 72 31.82 28.43 -31.19
CA GLY A 72 32.61 28.01 -30.03
C GLY A 72 31.99 28.31 -28.65
N GLY A 73 30.79 28.88 -28.58
CA GLY A 73 30.10 29.10 -27.33
C GLY A 73 29.42 27.82 -26.80
N GLN A 74 29.43 27.63 -25.49
CA GLN A 74 28.80 26.47 -24.85
C GLN A 74 27.28 26.63 -24.85
N PRO A 75 26.52 25.55 -25.09
CA PRO A 75 25.06 25.58 -25.00
C PRO A 75 24.62 25.92 -23.56
N THR A 76 23.53 26.67 -23.43
CA THR A 76 22.93 26.98 -22.12
C THR A 76 21.76 26.03 -21.89
N THR A 77 21.83 25.25 -20.82
CA THR A 77 20.74 24.37 -20.38
C THR A 77 19.98 25.05 -19.25
N THR A 78 18.69 25.30 -19.46
CA THR A 78 17.77 25.84 -18.46
C THR A 78 16.93 24.70 -17.90
N TYR A 79 16.74 24.71 -16.57
CA TYR A 79 15.90 23.76 -15.84
C TYR A 79 14.70 24.50 -15.27
N ASP A 80 13.51 24.21 -15.78
CA ASP A 80 12.26 24.73 -15.24
C ASP A 80 11.61 23.66 -14.36
N THR A 81 11.28 24.00 -13.12
CA THR A 81 10.73 23.03 -12.14
C THR A 81 9.32 23.43 -11.75
N THR A 82 8.36 22.54 -11.98
CA THR A 82 6.96 22.72 -11.58
C THR A 82 6.59 21.73 -10.49
N ALA A 83 6.11 22.24 -9.35
CA ALA A 83 5.61 21.41 -8.27
C ALA A 83 4.21 20.85 -8.64
N LYS A 84 4.06 19.52 -8.58
CA LYS A 84 2.80 18.81 -8.74
C LYS A 84 2.48 18.01 -7.48
N THR A 85 1.20 17.71 -7.28
CA THR A 85 0.74 16.95 -6.10
C THR A 85 -0.13 15.78 -6.49
N VAL A 86 0.10 14.64 -5.86
CA VAL A 86 -0.77 13.46 -5.97
C VAL A 86 -1.41 13.13 -4.62
N PRO A 87 -2.72 12.85 -4.54
CA PRO A 87 -3.36 12.46 -3.30
C PRO A 87 -3.11 10.99 -2.99
N GLU A 88 -2.64 10.69 -1.78
CA GLU A 88 -2.53 9.34 -1.23
C GLU A 88 -3.46 9.20 -0.02
N GLY A 89 -4.41 8.27 -0.08
CA GLY A 89 -5.34 8.05 1.01
C GLY A 89 -6.64 7.37 0.59
N VAL A 90 -7.72 7.64 1.34
CA VAL A 90 -9.02 6.97 1.17
C VAL A 90 -10.10 8.02 0.98
N MET A 91 -10.90 7.84 -0.07
CA MET A 91 -12.13 8.57 -0.33
C MET A 91 -13.30 7.60 -0.27
N ILE A 92 -14.40 7.97 0.39
CA ILE A 92 -15.61 7.17 0.48
C ILE A 92 -16.79 8.05 0.12
N ASN A 93 -17.57 7.63 -0.87
CA ASN A 93 -18.91 8.13 -1.11
C ASN A 93 -19.93 7.11 -0.62
N VAL A 94 -20.92 7.56 0.14
CA VAL A 94 -22.00 6.72 0.65
C VAL A 94 -23.34 7.42 0.52
N LEU A 95 -24.36 6.64 0.16
CA LEU A 95 -25.76 7.02 0.19
C LEU A 95 -26.54 5.94 0.95
N PRO A 96 -26.88 6.15 2.23
CA PRO A 96 -27.62 5.19 3.01
C PRO A 96 -29.13 5.38 2.89
N SER A 97 -29.87 4.29 3.04
CA SER A 97 -31.32 4.22 3.16
C SER A 97 -31.69 3.21 4.25
N ILE A 98 -32.43 3.66 5.24
CA ILE A 98 -32.76 2.88 6.44
C ILE A 98 -34.22 2.43 6.38
N ASP A 99 -34.45 1.13 6.49
CA ASP A 99 -35.75 0.52 6.77
C ASP A 99 -35.88 0.33 8.29
N LEU A 100 -36.72 1.17 8.91
CA LEU A 100 -36.92 1.21 10.36
C LEU A 100 -37.69 -0.01 10.88
N ASP A 101 -38.59 -0.59 10.08
CA ASP A 101 -39.42 -1.72 10.49
C ASP A 101 -38.58 -2.99 10.65
N ARG A 102 -37.63 -3.18 9.73
CA ARG A 102 -36.72 -4.35 9.73
C ARG A 102 -35.36 -4.07 10.36
N ARG A 103 -35.09 -2.82 10.74
CA ARG A 103 -33.76 -2.33 11.17
C ARG A 103 -32.65 -2.76 10.20
N THR A 104 -32.94 -2.64 8.91
CA THR A 104 -31.99 -2.92 7.83
C THR A 104 -31.53 -1.64 7.17
N ILE A 105 -30.28 -1.64 6.73
CA ILE A 105 -29.61 -0.51 6.12
C ILE A 105 -29.23 -0.95 4.71
N SER A 106 -29.80 -0.29 3.70
CA SER A 106 -29.39 -0.40 2.31
C SER A 106 -28.53 0.79 1.94
N MET A 107 -27.31 0.60 1.44
CA MET A 107 -26.44 1.71 1.10
C MET A 107 -25.75 1.47 -0.23
N GLN A 108 -25.69 2.49 -1.07
CA GLN A 108 -24.70 2.54 -2.14
C GLN A 108 -23.39 3.05 -1.53
N VAL A 109 -22.31 2.31 -1.73
CA VAL A 109 -20.98 2.67 -1.23
C VAL A 109 -19.98 2.61 -2.37
N ARG A 110 -19.15 3.64 -2.47
CA ARG A 110 -18.04 3.73 -3.41
C ARG A 110 -16.77 4.16 -2.68
N PRO A 111 -15.96 3.21 -2.17
CA PRO A 111 -14.64 3.51 -1.65
C PRO A 111 -13.62 3.59 -2.80
N THR A 112 -12.72 4.56 -2.70
CA THR A 112 -11.54 4.73 -3.53
C THR A 112 -10.32 4.80 -2.61
N ILE A 113 -9.37 3.90 -2.79
CA ILE A 113 -8.12 3.84 -2.05
C ILE A 113 -7.00 4.14 -3.02
N THR A 114 -6.21 5.17 -2.74
CA THR A 114 -5.03 5.54 -3.52
C THR A 114 -3.79 5.36 -2.66
N LYS A 115 -2.83 4.58 -3.16
CA LYS A 115 -1.54 4.34 -2.51
C LYS A 115 -0.40 4.61 -3.48
N ILE A 116 0.70 5.19 -3.01
CA ILE A 116 1.93 5.29 -3.79
C ILE A 116 2.70 3.96 -3.61
N GLU A 117 2.93 3.24 -4.71
CA GLU A 117 3.61 1.94 -4.65
C GLU A 117 5.09 1.99 -4.99
N ASP A 118 5.46 2.89 -5.89
CA ASP A 118 6.84 3.00 -6.35
C ASP A 118 7.12 4.42 -6.85
N PHE A 119 8.38 4.67 -7.17
CA PHE A 119 8.83 5.89 -7.81
C PHE A 119 9.67 5.52 -9.03
N VAL A 120 9.36 6.11 -10.18
CA VAL A 120 10.12 5.94 -11.41
C VAL A 120 10.95 7.18 -11.68
N SER A 121 12.21 6.99 -12.05
CA SER A 121 13.09 8.10 -12.45
C SER A 121 12.66 8.69 -13.78
N ASP A 122 12.66 10.01 -13.87
CA ASP A 122 12.37 10.74 -15.11
C ASP A 122 13.45 10.44 -16.18
N PRO A 123 13.08 9.91 -17.37
CA PRO A 123 14.03 9.59 -18.43
C PRO A 123 14.71 10.84 -19.03
N VAL A 124 14.11 12.03 -18.95
CA VAL A 124 14.63 13.25 -19.56
C VAL A 124 15.92 13.72 -18.88
N ILE A 125 16.03 13.54 -17.57
CA ILE A 125 17.20 13.99 -16.80
C ILE A 125 18.38 13.02 -16.97
N GLY A 126 18.09 11.72 -17.09
CA GLY A 126 19.12 10.70 -17.34
C GLY A 126 19.87 10.88 -18.67
N LEU A 127 19.25 11.55 -19.66
CA LEU A 127 19.84 11.80 -20.98
C LEU A 127 20.80 13.00 -21.04
N ASN A 128 20.75 13.92 -20.08
CA ASN A 128 21.59 15.14 -20.06
C ASN A 128 22.79 15.06 -19.10
N GLY A 129 23.09 13.87 -18.55
CA GLY A 129 24.25 13.68 -17.67
C GLY A 129 24.17 14.43 -16.33
N GLY A 130 22.99 14.94 -15.96
CA GLY A 130 22.76 15.67 -14.72
C GLY A 130 22.58 14.73 -13.52
N THR A 131 23.22 15.06 -12.40
CA THR A 131 23.10 14.37 -11.08
C THR A 131 21.75 14.62 -10.38
N ILE A 132 20.72 15.09 -11.10
CA ILE A 132 19.43 15.47 -10.52
C ILE A 132 18.49 14.28 -10.65
N GLU A 133 18.11 13.66 -9.54
CA GLU A 133 17.09 12.61 -9.55
C GLU A 133 15.69 13.24 -9.45
N SER A 134 14.92 13.22 -10.54
CA SER A 134 13.46 13.43 -10.46
C SER A 134 12.78 12.08 -10.34
N ARG A 135 11.94 11.93 -9.31
CA ARG A 135 11.21 10.70 -8.98
C ARG A 135 9.72 10.96 -9.10
N ILE A 136 9.09 10.30 -10.06
CA ILE A 136 7.66 10.41 -10.34
C ILE A 136 6.94 9.28 -9.60
N PRO A 137 5.96 9.58 -8.73
CA PRO A 137 5.23 8.57 -7.98
C PRO A 137 4.34 7.73 -8.89
N VAL A 138 4.39 6.41 -8.71
CA VAL A 138 3.46 5.45 -9.32
C VAL A 138 2.36 5.14 -8.31
N MET A 139 1.12 5.47 -8.68
CA MET A 139 -0.06 5.27 -7.84
C MET A 139 -0.79 3.98 -8.19
N ASN A 140 -1.20 3.24 -7.16
CA ASN A 140 -2.18 2.17 -7.23
C ASN A 140 -3.51 2.71 -6.72
N VAL A 141 -4.52 2.74 -7.59
CA VAL A 141 -5.87 3.23 -7.28
C VAL A 141 -6.82 2.05 -7.31
N GLN A 142 -7.54 1.85 -6.21
CA GLN A 142 -8.50 0.77 -6.04
C GLN A 142 -9.88 1.37 -5.78
N GLU A 143 -10.83 1.11 -6.66
CA GLU A 143 -12.20 1.62 -6.57
C GLU A 143 -13.19 0.46 -6.64
N ALA A 144 -14.24 0.53 -5.82
CA ALA A 144 -15.37 -0.37 -5.89
C ALA A 144 -16.67 0.45 -5.89
N ASP A 145 -17.74 -0.06 -6.52
CA ASP A 145 -19.09 0.51 -6.41
C ASP A 145 -20.05 -0.65 -6.18
N SER A 146 -20.79 -0.60 -5.07
CA SER A 146 -21.74 -1.66 -4.74
C SER A 146 -22.90 -1.12 -3.91
N VAL A 147 -24.04 -1.81 -4.04
CA VAL A 147 -25.21 -1.61 -3.20
C VAL A 147 -25.28 -2.76 -2.20
N LEU A 148 -25.16 -2.43 -0.92
CA LEU A 148 -25.14 -3.39 0.18
C LEU A 148 -26.45 -3.30 0.94
N ASN A 149 -26.97 -4.44 1.40
CA ASN A 149 -28.09 -4.50 2.34
C ASN A 149 -27.66 -5.30 3.57
N MET A 150 -27.63 -4.67 4.73
CA MET A 150 -27.13 -5.26 5.97
C MET A 150 -28.01 -4.89 7.17
N LYS A 151 -27.98 -5.70 8.24
CA LYS A 151 -28.67 -5.35 9.49
C LYS A 151 -27.87 -4.32 10.29
N ASP A 152 -28.54 -3.61 11.20
CA ASP A 152 -27.89 -2.73 12.17
C ASP A 152 -26.73 -3.45 12.91
N LYS A 153 -25.57 -2.79 12.99
CA LYS A 153 -24.30 -3.26 13.60
C LYS A 153 -23.65 -4.47 12.93
N GLN A 154 -24.21 -4.99 11.84
CA GLN A 154 -23.62 -6.08 11.09
C GLN A 154 -22.40 -5.60 10.29
N MET A 155 -21.36 -6.43 10.24
CA MET A 155 -20.21 -6.23 9.36
C MET A 155 -20.40 -7.05 8.09
N MET A 156 -20.14 -6.44 6.94
CA MET A 156 -20.21 -7.07 5.63
C MET A 156 -18.90 -6.86 4.88
N VAL A 157 -18.50 -7.86 4.10
CA VAL A 157 -17.36 -7.76 3.19
C VAL A 157 -17.89 -7.24 1.86
N MET A 158 -17.39 -6.08 1.42
CA MET A 158 -17.79 -5.48 0.14
C MET A 158 -17.07 -6.16 -1.03
N GLY A 159 -15.85 -6.65 -0.80
CA GLY A 159 -15.05 -7.37 -1.78
C GLY A 159 -13.57 -7.40 -1.41
N GLY A 160 -12.77 -8.05 -2.25
CA GLY A 160 -11.32 -8.03 -2.15
C GLY A 160 -10.64 -8.25 -3.50
N LEU A 161 -9.41 -7.73 -3.63
CA LEU A 161 -8.57 -7.90 -4.82
C LEU A 161 -7.28 -8.60 -4.41
N LEU A 162 -7.03 -9.77 -5.01
CA LEU A 162 -5.77 -10.51 -4.87
C LEU A 162 -4.78 -9.99 -5.90
N GLN A 163 -3.67 -9.40 -5.45
CA GLN A 163 -2.56 -8.98 -6.30
C GLN A 163 -1.33 -9.85 -5.99
N ASP A 164 -0.92 -10.66 -6.98
CA ASP A 164 0.31 -11.45 -6.92
C ASP A 164 1.46 -10.65 -7.55
N ALA A 165 2.40 -10.21 -6.72
CA ALA A 165 3.64 -9.56 -7.18
C ALA A 165 4.83 -10.52 -6.95
N SER A 166 5.41 -11.03 -8.04
CA SER A 166 6.64 -11.83 -7.98
C SER A 166 7.83 -10.94 -8.37
N LYS A 167 8.78 -10.76 -7.46
CA LYS A 167 10.05 -10.09 -7.74
C LYS A 167 11.17 -11.09 -7.50
N SER A 168 11.75 -11.63 -8.58
CA SER A 168 12.95 -12.47 -8.49
C SER A 168 14.17 -11.57 -8.62
N SER A 169 15.05 -11.59 -7.63
CA SER A 169 16.32 -10.89 -7.65
C SER A 169 17.43 -11.93 -7.54
N GLN A 170 18.29 -11.99 -8.55
CA GLN A 170 19.47 -12.85 -8.55
C GLN A 170 20.68 -11.98 -8.24
N GLU A 171 21.23 -12.12 -7.03
CA GLU A 171 22.51 -11.51 -6.66
C GLU A 171 23.56 -12.61 -6.57
N GLY A 172 24.62 -12.50 -7.39
CA GLY A 172 25.72 -13.45 -7.43
C GLY A 172 27.03 -12.77 -7.81
N ILE A 173 28.14 -13.21 -7.22
CA ILE A 173 29.48 -12.76 -7.57
C ILE A 173 29.85 -13.44 -8.91
N PRO A 174 30.02 -12.69 -10.02
CA PRO A 174 30.06 -13.26 -11.38
C PRO A 174 31.20 -14.26 -11.63
N VAL A 175 32.26 -14.26 -10.81
CA VAL A 175 33.43 -15.13 -11.00
C VAL A 175 33.33 -16.46 -10.22
N ALA A 176 32.50 -16.55 -9.17
CA ALA A 176 32.38 -17.75 -8.33
C ALA A 176 31.10 -18.57 -8.59
N SER A 177 30.11 -18.00 -9.29
CA SER A 177 28.82 -18.64 -9.57
C SER A 177 28.84 -19.71 -10.65
N GLU A 178 29.92 -19.80 -11.45
CA GLU A 178 30.05 -20.74 -12.57
C GLU A 178 30.77 -22.06 -12.21
N VAL A 179 31.34 -22.21 -11.01
CA VAL A 179 31.99 -23.46 -10.59
C VAL A 179 30.91 -24.45 -10.12
N PRO A 180 30.61 -25.53 -10.87
CA PRO A 180 29.45 -26.40 -10.63
C PRO A 180 29.51 -27.18 -9.30
N VAL A 181 30.69 -27.26 -8.67
CA VAL A 181 30.91 -28.01 -7.41
C VAL A 181 30.69 -27.14 -6.17
N PHE A 182 30.86 -25.81 -6.26
CA PHE A 182 30.75 -24.88 -5.12
C PHE A 182 29.79 -23.70 -5.34
N GLY A 183 29.22 -23.55 -6.54
CA GLY A 183 28.37 -22.43 -6.91
C GLY A 183 27.11 -22.27 -6.05
N GLY A 184 26.62 -23.34 -5.42
CA GLY A 184 25.47 -23.30 -4.51
C GLY A 184 25.74 -22.56 -3.19
N LEU A 185 27.00 -22.47 -2.74
CA LEU A 185 27.38 -21.78 -1.49
C LEU A 185 27.58 -20.26 -1.68
N PHE A 186 27.73 -19.80 -2.93
CA PHE A 186 27.98 -18.40 -3.28
C PHE A 186 26.84 -17.74 -4.07
N ARG A 187 25.75 -18.46 -4.30
CA ARG A 187 24.53 -17.95 -4.95
C ARG A 187 23.48 -17.69 -3.89
N ASN A 188 23.21 -16.42 -3.62
CA ASN A 188 22.07 -16.05 -2.80
C ASN A 188 20.85 -15.86 -3.73
N GLN A 189 20.03 -16.89 -3.87
CA GLN A 189 18.81 -16.82 -4.67
C GLN A 189 17.69 -16.21 -3.79
N GLY A 190 17.45 -14.91 -3.96
CA GLY A 190 16.39 -14.20 -3.25
C GLY A 190 15.09 -14.17 -4.04
N ASP A 191 14.29 -15.23 -3.95
CA ASP A 191 12.92 -15.18 -4.50
C ASP A 191 11.99 -14.49 -3.49
N LYS A 192 11.53 -13.27 -3.84
CA LYS A 192 10.57 -12.52 -3.05
C LYS A 192 9.21 -12.55 -3.73
N VAL A 193 8.38 -13.52 -3.31
CA VAL A 193 6.95 -13.56 -3.66
C VAL A 193 6.19 -12.70 -2.64
N SER A 194 5.60 -11.61 -3.10
CA SER A 194 4.76 -10.73 -2.28
C SER A 194 3.31 -10.83 -2.75
N LYS A 195 2.47 -11.51 -1.98
CA LYS A 195 1.02 -11.49 -2.19
C LYS A 195 0.42 -10.32 -1.41
N LYS A 196 -0.26 -9.41 -2.10
CA LYS A 196 -1.03 -8.32 -1.47
C LYS A 196 -2.51 -8.60 -1.68
N GLU A 197 -3.26 -8.70 -0.59
CA GLU A 197 -4.72 -8.84 -0.64
C GLU A 197 -5.34 -7.59 0.01
N LEU A 198 -6.11 -6.82 -0.75
CA LEU A 198 -6.99 -5.80 -0.17
C LEU A 198 -8.33 -6.45 0.12
N VAL A 199 -8.83 -6.33 1.35
CA VAL A 199 -10.19 -6.70 1.72
C VAL A 199 -10.89 -5.49 2.32
N VAL A 200 -12.08 -5.16 1.81
CA VAL A 200 -12.86 -4.00 2.27
C VAL A 200 -14.01 -4.48 3.15
N PHE A 201 -13.96 -4.09 4.43
CA PHE A 201 -15.01 -4.34 5.41
C PHE A 201 -15.84 -3.08 5.62
N ILE A 202 -17.16 -3.24 5.66
CA ILE A 202 -18.10 -2.17 5.96
C ILE A 202 -18.94 -2.57 7.16
N LYS A 203 -19.07 -1.65 8.11
CA LYS A 203 -19.95 -1.76 9.26
C LYS A 203 -20.78 -0.49 9.34
N ALA A 204 -22.10 -0.64 9.40
CA ALA A 204 -23.02 0.48 9.60
C ALA A 204 -23.77 0.32 10.91
N THR A 205 -24.22 1.44 11.49
CA THR A 205 -24.97 1.45 12.74
C THR A 205 -26.02 2.54 12.68
N ILE A 206 -27.27 2.18 12.99
CA ILE A 206 -28.38 3.12 13.08
C ILE A 206 -28.24 3.88 14.40
N LEU A 207 -28.30 5.21 14.32
CA LEU A 207 -28.29 6.08 15.49
C LEU A 207 -29.71 6.61 15.72
N ASP A 208 -30.40 6.09 16.73
CA ASP A 208 -31.81 6.41 17.01
C ASP A 208 -31.99 7.78 17.71
N ASN A 209 -31.00 8.27 18.47
CA ASN A 209 -31.07 9.55 19.20
C ASN A 209 -29.74 10.31 19.19
N ALA A 210 -29.80 11.65 19.09
CA ALA A 210 -28.62 12.52 19.16
C ALA A 210 -27.90 12.49 20.51
N SER A 211 -28.55 12.03 21.59
CA SER A 211 -27.97 11.89 22.93
C SER A 211 -27.28 10.53 23.18
N ASP A 212 -27.66 9.51 22.41
CA ASP A 212 -27.06 8.16 22.44
C ASP A 212 -25.92 8.01 21.41
N SER A 213 -25.67 9.10 20.67
CA SER A 213 -24.86 9.21 19.45
C SER A 213 -23.36 9.01 19.62
N ILE A 214 -22.87 8.85 20.84
CA ILE A 214 -21.44 8.81 21.09
C ILE A 214 -21.04 7.41 21.53
N HIS A 215 -20.56 6.61 20.57
CA HIS A 215 -19.86 5.36 20.86
C HIS A 215 -18.74 5.66 21.86
N GLN A 216 -18.40 4.77 22.81
CA GLN A 216 -17.38 5.09 23.83
C GLN A 216 -16.06 5.61 23.22
N THR A 217 -15.65 5.03 22.07
CA THR A 217 -14.51 5.51 21.28
C THR A 217 -14.67 6.95 20.78
N ASP A 218 -15.88 7.36 20.40
CA ASP A 218 -16.17 8.75 20.02
C ASP A 218 -16.22 9.66 21.26
N LYS A 219 -16.63 9.16 22.44
CA LYS A 219 -16.61 9.95 23.69
C LYS A 219 -15.19 10.28 24.07
N ASP A 220 -14.28 9.34 23.86
CA ASP A 220 -12.85 9.54 24.12
C ASP A 220 -12.23 10.48 23.08
N LEU A 221 -12.60 10.38 21.80
CA LEU A 221 -12.20 11.37 20.78
C LEU A 221 -12.75 12.76 21.12
N TYR A 222 -14.02 12.88 21.49
CA TYR A 222 -14.60 14.15 21.93
C TYR A 222 -13.90 14.68 23.18
N ARG A 223 -13.56 13.85 24.17
CA ARG A 223 -12.80 14.30 25.35
C ARG A 223 -11.41 14.80 24.97
N VAL A 224 -10.67 14.05 24.16
CA VAL A 224 -9.31 14.39 23.74
C VAL A 224 -9.29 15.65 22.87
N PHE A 225 -10.25 15.82 21.95
CA PHE A 225 -10.27 16.95 21.00
C PHE A 225 -11.11 18.15 21.45
N ALA A 226 -12.05 17.99 22.38
CA ALA A 226 -12.80 19.11 22.95
C ALA A 226 -12.07 19.76 24.14
N GLN A 227 -11.12 19.06 24.79
CA GLN A 227 -10.35 19.63 25.90
C GLN A 227 -9.08 20.37 25.48
N ASP A 228 -8.56 20.20 24.27
CA ASP A 228 -7.32 20.87 23.86
C ASP A 228 -7.50 21.78 22.64
N ARG A 229 -7.87 23.04 22.91
CA ARG A 229 -7.70 24.17 21.99
C ARG A 229 -7.31 25.47 22.69
N ARG A 230 -6.54 25.39 23.79
CA ARG A 230 -5.84 26.56 24.31
C ARG A 230 -4.48 26.14 24.83
N PRO A 231 -3.37 26.57 24.20
CA PRO A 231 -2.18 26.82 24.99
C PRO A 231 -2.55 27.95 25.94
N ASP A 232 -2.67 27.62 27.23
CA ASP A 232 -2.74 28.62 28.27
C ASP A 232 -1.47 29.47 28.16
N LYS A 233 -1.66 30.73 27.74
CA LYS A 233 -0.65 31.75 27.94
C LYS A 233 -0.48 31.93 29.44
N LEU A 234 0.75 31.72 29.92
CA LEU A 234 1.51 32.65 30.75
C LEU A 234 2.99 32.28 30.66
#